data_AF-A0A965I3I0-F1
#
_entry.id   AF-A0A965I3I0-F1
#
_cell.length_a   1.000
_cell.length_b   1.000
_cell.length_c   1.000
_cell.angle_alpha   90.00
_cell.angle_beta   90.00
_cell.angle_gamma   90.00
#
_symmetry.space_group_name_H-M   'P 1'
#
loop_
_entity.id
_entity.type
_entity.pdbx_description
1 polymer ?
#
loop_
_entity_poly.entity_id
_entity_poly.type
_entity_poly.pdbx_seq_one_letter_code
_entity_poly.pdbx_strand_id
1 'polypeptide(L)'
;MTSLFDVGKSAIQAYRQSLAVTGQNIANINTDGYVRREADLQEVTASQGGITSLANQSGLGVRVADIRRSFDALLTSRKLSASANFEQSDGFLQQVQKLENLLLPGDADLGSQIGNFFR
;
A
#
# COMPACT_ATOMS: atom_id res chain seq x y z
N MET A 1 20.49 19.65 -26.11
CA MET A 1 21.68 19.51 -25.24
C MET A 1 21.35 20.19 -23.93
N THR A 2 21.10 19.45 -22.86
CA THR A 2 21.05 20.02 -21.51
C THR A 2 22.44 20.50 -21.13
N SER A 3 22.56 21.73 -20.62
CA SER A 3 23.85 22.25 -20.14
C SER A 3 24.19 21.66 -18.77
N LEU A 4 25.47 21.54 -18.43
CA LEU A 4 25.92 21.22 -17.06
C LEU A 4 25.29 22.18 -16.03
N PHE A 5 25.05 23.42 -16.45
CA PHE A 5 24.34 24.41 -15.65
C PHE A 5 22.90 23.97 -15.32
N ASP A 6 22.17 23.43 -16.29
CA ASP A 6 20.79 22.95 -16.09
C ASP A 6 20.76 21.72 -15.17
N VAL A 7 21.76 20.84 -15.32
CA VAL A 7 21.97 19.70 -14.42
C VAL A 7 22.22 20.18 -12.99
N GLY A 8 23.16 21.11 -12.79
CA GLY A 8 23.46 21.68 -11.47
C GLY A 8 22.26 22.40 -10.86
N LYS A 9 21.50 23.16 -11.66
CA LYS A 9 20.25 23.80 -11.24
C LYS A 9 19.22 22.78 -10.77
N SER A 10 19.01 21.71 -11.54
CA SER A 10 18.07 20.64 -11.18
C SER A 10 18.47 19.94 -9.87
N ALA A 11 19.77 19.70 -9.68
CA ALA A 11 20.31 19.10 -8.46
C ALA A 11 20.05 19.99 -7.24
N ILE A 12 20.39 21.27 -7.30
CA ILE A 12 20.14 22.22 -6.19
C ILE A 12 18.66 22.29 -5.86
N GLN A 13 17.79 22.36 -6.87
CA GLN A 13 16.34 22.39 -6.67
C GLN A 13 15.83 21.12 -5.99
N ALA A 14 16.28 19.95 -6.45
CA ALA A 14 15.91 18.66 -5.87
C ALA A 14 16.38 18.54 -4.42
N TYR A 15 17.64 18.87 -4.13
CA TYR A 15 18.17 18.84 -2.76
C TYR A 15 17.50 19.82 -1.82
N ARG A 16 17.14 21.02 -2.30
CA ARG A 16 16.38 21.98 -1.49
C ARG A 16 15.02 21.40 -1.09
N GLN A 17 14.35 20.70 -1.98
CA GLN A 17 13.07 20.04 -1.69
C GLN A 17 13.25 18.85 -0.74
N SER A 18 14.28 18.03 -0.93
CA SER A 18 14.62 16.95 0.01
C SER A 18 14.93 17.47 1.41
N LEU A 19 15.66 18.58 1.53
CA LEU A 19 15.93 19.24 2.82
C LEU A 19 14.65 19.80 3.45
N ALA A 20 13.73 20.34 2.66
CA ALA A 20 12.43 20.78 3.17
C ALA A 20 11.62 19.61 3.75
N VAL A 21 11.64 18.43 3.10
CA VAL A 21 11.02 17.20 3.63
C VAL A 21 11.69 16.77 4.93
N THR A 22 13.02 16.79 5.01
CA THR A 22 13.75 16.53 6.26
C THR A 22 13.38 17.51 7.36
N GLY A 23 13.27 18.81 7.05
CA GLY A 23 12.83 19.84 8.00
C GLY A 23 11.41 19.57 8.52
N GLN A 24 10.48 19.18 7.65
CA GLN A 24 9.14 18.79 8.05
C GLN A 24 9.14 17.55 8.94
N ASN A 25 9.98 16.55 8.65
CA ASN A 25 10.11 15.36 9.49
C ASN A 25 10.60 15.72 10.90
N ILE A 26 11.62 16.57 11.00
CA ILE A 26 12.17 17.02 12.29
C ILE A 26 11.11 17.81 13.07
N ALA A 27 10.42 18.75 12.41
CA ALA A 27 9.42 19.59 13.05
C ALA A 27 8.21 18.79 13.59
N ASN A 28 7.86 17.66 12.96
CA ASN A 28 6.69 16.86 13.32
C ASN A 28 7.03 15.52 13.99
N ILE A 29 8.29 15.31 14.41
CA ILE A 29 8.72 14.03 14.98
C ILE A 29 7.95 13.64 16.25
N ASN A 30 7.50 14.63 17.03
CA ASN A 30 6.75 14.43 18.27
C ASN A 30 5.23 14.56 18.08
N THR A 31 4.76 14.67 16.84
CA THR A 31 3.32 14.74 16.55
C THR A 31 2.76 13.33 16.47
N ASP A 32 1.73 13.04 17.27
CA ASP A 32 1.08 11.73 17.27
C ASP A 32 0.51 11.38 15.89
N GLY A 33 0.65 10.11 15.49
CA GLY A 33 0.27 9.62 14.17
C GLY A 33 1.12 10.14 12.99
N TYR A 34 2.20 10.91 13.24
CA TYR A 34 3.08 11.35 12.16
C TYR A 34 3.88 10.18 11.58
N VAL A 35 3.91 10.11 10.26
CA VAL A 35 4.72 9.13 9.51
C VAL A 35 5.81 9.88 8.76
N ARG A 36 7.06 9.50 9.02
CA ARG A 36 8.25 10.05 8.34
C ARG A 36 8.06 9.99 6.83
N ARG A 37 8.51 11.02 6.12
CA ARG A 37 8.51 11.10 4.67
C ARG A 37 9.92 11.05 4.10
N GLU A 38 10.06 10.51 2.91
CA GLU A 38 11.31 10.37 2.19
C GLU A 38 11.14 10.89 0.77
N ALA A 39 12.02 11.79 0.35
CA ALA A 39 12.04 12.32 -1.01
C ALA A 39 12.79 11.35 -1.93
N ASP A 40 12.07 10.77 -2.89
CA ASP A 40 12.64 9.88 -3.89
C ASP A 40 13.18 10.70 -5.06
N LEU A 41 14.49 10.61 -5.29
CA LEU A 41 15.17 11.31 -6.37
C LEU A 41 15.31 10.38 -7.57
N GLN A 42 14.90 10.86 -8.74
CA GLN A 42 15.01 10.11 -9.99
C GLN A 42 15.62 10.97 -11.08
N GLU A 43 16.36 10.31 -11.97
CA GLU A 43 16.91 10.95 -13.16
C GLU A 43 15.80 11.42 -14.08
N VAL A 44 15.98 12.61 -14.65
CA VAL A 44 15.10 13.09 -15.71
C VAL A 44 15.39 12.25 -16.95
N THR A 45 14.36 11.65 -17.54
CA THR A 45 14.49 10.84 -18.77
C THR A 45 13.78 11.55 -19.92
N ALA A 46 14.37 11.54 -21.11
CA ALA A 46 13.73 12.06 -22.33
C ALA A 46 12.83 11.00 -22.97
N SER A 47 11.67 11.41 -23.48
CA SER A 47 10.78 10.54 -24.24
C SER A 47 11.44 10.09 -25.54
N GLN A 48 11.45 8.79 -25.83
CA GLN A 48 11.95 8.25 -27.09
C GLN A 48 11.04 8.67 -28.25
N GLY A 49 11.55 9.50 -29.14
CA GLY A 49 10.96 9.75 -30.45
C GLY A 49 11.46 8.71 -31.46
N GLY A 50 10.92 7.49 -31.41
CA GLY A 50 11.15 6.45 -32.42
C GLY A 50 12.19 5.37 -32.07
N ILE A 51 11.93 4.14 -32.55
CA ILE A 51 12.72 2.91 -32.31
C ILE A 51 14.19 3.02 -32.77
N THR A 52 14.50 3.97 -33.66
CA THR A 52 15.85 4.21 -34.21
C THR A 52 16.60 5.36 -33.54
N SER A 53 16.00 6.06 -32.57
CA SER A 53 16.61 7.20 -31.90
C SER A 53 17.41 6.74 -30.68
N LEU A 54 18.71 6.47 -30.84
CA LEU A 54 19.65 6.44 -29.72
C LEU A 54 19.96 7.89 -29.29
N ALA A 55 19.00 8.56 -28.67
CA ALA A 55 19.29 9.80 -27.97
C ALA A 55 20.17 9.49 -26.75
N ASN A 56 21.22 10.29 -26.50
CA ASN A 56 21.96 10.24 -25.24
C ASN A 56 21.00 10.59 -24.09
N GLN A 57 20.51 9.56 -23.39
CA GLN A 57 19.54 9.69 -22.28
C GLN A 57 20.21 10.11 -20.96
N SER A 58 21.55 10.12 -20.92
CA SER A 58 22.32 10.47 -19.73
C SER A 58 22.55 11.98 -19.62
N GLY A 59 22.55 12.50 -18.39
CA GLY A 59 22.90 13.90 -18.10
C GLY A 59 21.76 14.91 -18.29
N LEU A 60 20.51 14.48 -18.11
CA LEU A 60 19.35 15.38 -18.14
C LEU A 60 19.02 15.99 -16.75
N GLY A 61 19.76 15.59 -15.72
CA GLY A 61 19.60 16.08 -14.35
C GLY A 61 18.74 15.17 -13.48
N VAL A 62 18.37 15.69 -12.31
CA VAL A 62 17.62 14.95 -11.28
C VAL A 62 16.39 15.73 -10.85
N ARG A 63 15.33 15.03 -10.49
CA ARG A 63 14.11 15.60 -9.91
C ARG A 63 13.62 14.78 -8.74
N VAL A 64 12.84 15.40 -7.86
CA VAL A 64 12.04 14.66 -6.88
C VAL A 64 10.88 14.03 -7.64
N ALA A 65 10.85 12.70 -7.71
CA ALA A 65 9.77 11.97 -8.36
C ALA A 65 8.56 11.83 -7.46
N ASP A 66 8.79 11.51 -6.19
CA ASP A 66 7.73 11.32 -5.21
C ASP A 66 8.24 11.61 -3.78
N ILE A 67 7.31 11.86 -2.88
CA ILE A 67 7.55 11.96 -1.44
C ILE A 67 6.81 10.81 -0.77
N ARG A 68 7.51 9.71 -0.55
CA ARG A 68 6.92 8.49 0.01
C ARG A 68 6.90 8.58 1.52
N ARG A 69 5.82 8.09 2.14
CA ARG A 69 5.78 7.89 3.58
C ARG A 69 6.57 6.62 3.92
N SER A 70 7.53 6.73 4.82
CA SER A 70 8.20 5.60 5.46
C SER A 70 7.23 4.93 6.43
N PHE A 71 6.26 4.18 5.91
CA PHE A 71 5.50 3.23 6.70
C PHE A 71 6.09 1.83 6.52
N ASP A 72 6.01 1.00 7.55
CA ASP A 72 6.41 -0.39 7.45
C ASP A 72 5.38 -1.14 6.59
N ALA A 73 5.68 -1.27 5.29
CA ALA A 73 4.83 -1.94 4.32
C ALA A 73 4.66 -3.43 4.67
N LEU A 74 5.68 -4.06 5.28
CA LEU A 74 5.61 -5.44 5.72
C LEU A 74 4.65 -5.57 6.92
N LEU A 75 4.77 -4.69 7.92
CA LEU A 75 3.87 -4.68 9.08
C LEU A 75 2.42 -4.41 8.65
N THR A 76 2.22 -3.46 7.72
CA THR A 76 0.90 -3.14 7.17
C THR A 76 0.31 -4.33 6.42
N SER A 77 1.10 -4.99 5.57
CA SER A 77 0.71 -6.20 4.85
C SER A 77 0.35 -7.32 5.81
N ARG A 78 1.16 -7.55 6.85
CA ARG A 78 0.87 -8.56 7.89
C ARG A 78 -0.42 -8.27 8.63
N LYS A 79 -0.66 -7.02 9.02
CA LYS A 79 -1.91 -6.60 9.67
C LYS A 79 -3.11 -6.89 8.77
N LEU A 80 -3.02 -6.50 7.50
CA LEU A 80 -4.08 -6.72 6.52
C LEU A 80 -4.37 -8.22 6.33
N SER A 81 -3.33 -9.04 6.17
CA SER A 81 -3.49 -10.50 6.03
C SER A 81 -4.07 -11.15 7.29
N ALA A 82 -3.62 -10.74 8.48
CA ALA A 82 -4.17 -11.25 9.73
C ALA A 82 -5.65 -10.90 9.90
N SER A 83 -6.05 -9.66 9.60
CA SER A 83 -7.45 -9.24 9.61
C SER A 83 -8.28 -10.02 8.58
N ALA A 84 -7.78 -10.18 7.35
CA ALA A 84 -8.48 -10.95 6.33
C ALA A 84 -8.73 -12.41 6.75
N ASN A 85 -7.73 -13.07 7.34
CA ASN A 85 -7.86 -14.43 7.84
C ASN A 85 -8.86 -14.54 9.02
N PHE A 86 -8.87 -13.53 9.89
CA PHE A 86 -9.83 -13.45 10.98
C PHE A 86 -11.26 -13.33 10.46
N GLU A 87 -11.53 -12.37 9.57
CA GLU A 87 -12.85 -12.15 8.96
C GLU A 87 -13.32 -13.36 8.14
N GLN A 88 -12.40 -14.04 7.44
CA GLN A 88 -12.73 -15.29 6.75
C GLN A 88 -13.19 -16.38 7.72
N SER A 89 -12.48 -16.53 8.84
CA SER A 89 -12.80 -17.55 9.84
C SER A 89 -14.10 -17.23 10.57
N ASP A 90 -14.35 -15.95 10.87
CA ASP A 90 -15.59 -15.49 11.48
C ASP A 90 -16.78 -15.70 10.53
N GLY A 91 -16.66 -15.32 9.26
CA GLY A 91 -17.68 -15.56 8.25
C GLY A 91 -18.00 -17.06 8.08
N PHE A 92 -16.98 -17.92 8.14
CA PHE A 92 -17.18 -19.37 8.13
C PHE A 92 -17.93 -19.86 9.38
N LEU A 93 -17.55 -19.39 10.57
CA LEU A 93 -18.23 -19.71 11.83
C LEU A 93 -19.71 -19.33 11.77
N GLN A 94 -20.01 -18.11 11.31
CA GLN A 94 -21.39 -17.63 11.16
C GLN A 94 -22.21 -18.51 10.21
N GLN A 95 -21.60 -19.00 9.13
CA GLN A 95 -22.29 -19.89 8.19
C GLN A 95 -22.54 -21.27 8.78
N VAL A 96 -21.57 -21.83 9.52
CA VAL A 96 -21.74 -23.11 10.22
C VAL A 96 -22.82 -22.99 11.29
N GLN A 97 -22.84 -21.91 12.06
CA GLN A 97 -23.89 -21.65 13.06
C GLN A 97 -25.29 -21.55 12.42
N LYS A 98 -25.41 -20.96 11.23
CA LYS A 98 -26.69 -20.94 10.49
C LYS A 98 -27.12 -22.34 10.07
N LEU A 99 -26.19 -23.19 9.61
CA LEU A 99 -26.47 -24.58 9.26
C LEU A 99 -26.86 -25.40 10.48
N GLU A 100 -26.13 -25.24 11.60
CA GLU A 100 -26.45 -25.87 12.88
C GLU A 100 -27.87 -25.49 13.32
N ASN A 101 -28.21 -24.20 13.32
CA ASN A 101 -29.55 -23.74 13.69
C ASN A 101 -30.65 -24.24 12.75
N LEU A 102 -30.34 -24.50 11.47
CA LEU A 102 -31.31 -25.06 10.52
C LEU A 102 -31.51 -26.57 10.72
N LEU A 103 -30.45 -27.29 11.05
CA LEU A 103 -30.45 -28.75 11.21
C LEU A 103 -30.92 -29.18 12.60
N LEU A 104 -30.59 -28.41 13.63
CA LEU A 104 -30.98 -28.64 15.02
C LEU A 104 -31.62 -27.36 15.58
N PRO A 105 -32.82 -26.98 15.13
CA PRO A 105 -33.54 -25.84 15.71
C PRO A 105 -34.09 -26.24 17.09
N GLY A 106 -33.23 -26.26 18.11
CA GLY A 106 -33.61 -26.59 19.48
C GLY A 106 -34.35 -27.93 19.60
N ASP A 107 -35.53 -27.92 20.23
CA ASP A 107 -36.33 -29.11 20.58
C ASP A 107 -36.96 -29.87 19.38
N ALA A 108 -36.74 -29.42 18.13
CA ALA A 108 -37.26 -30.06 16.91
C ALA A 108 -36.13 -30.51 15.99
N ASP A 109 -35.34 -31.49 16.46
CA ASP A 109 -34.23 -32.11 15.73
C ASP A 109 -34.71 -32.70 14.39
N LEU A 110 -33.91 -32.59 13.32
CA LEU A 110 -34.23 -33.12 11.98
C LEU A 110 -34.54 -34.63 12.05
N GLY A 111 -33.86 -35.36 12.94
CA GLY A 111 -34.13 -36.77 13.22
C GLY A 111 -35.53 -37.02 13.76
N SER A 112 -36.08 -36.11 14.56
CA SER A 112 -37.45 -36.18 15.07
C SER A 112 -38.48 -35.87 13.97
N GLN A 113 -38.21 -34.90 13.09
CA GLN A 113 -39.11 -34.58 11.98
C GLN A 113 -39.12 -35.68 10.90
N ILE A 114 -37.94 -36.23 10.56
CA ILE A 114 -37.82 -37.37 9.64
C ILE A 114 -38.51 -38.61 10.23
N GLY A 115 -38.33 -38.87 11.53
CA GLY A 115 -39.01 -39.95 12.23
C GLY A 115 -40.54 -39.81 12.24
N ASN A 116 -41.06 -38.58 12.30
CA ASN A 116 -42.51 -38.30 12.18
C ASN A 116 -43.02 -38.39 10.74
N PHE A 117 -42.19 -38.15 9.72
CA PHE A 117 -42.57 -38.23 8.31
C PHE A 117 -42.76 -39.68 7.83
N PHE A 118 -41.94 -40.61 8.32
CA PHE A 118 -42.00 -42.03 7.93
C PHE A 118 -42.90 -42.89 8.83
N ARG A 119 -43.70 -42.25 9.70
CA ARG A 119 -44.62 -42.93 10.60
C ARG A 119 -46.05 -42.93 10.09
#